data_AF-A0A2Z5R1W0-F1
#
_entry.id   AF-A0A2Z5R1W0-F1
#
_cell.length_a   1.000
_cell.length_b   1.000
_cell.length_c   1.000
_cell.angle_alpha   90.00
_cell.angle_beta   90.00
_cell.angle_gamma   90.00
#
_symmetry.space_group_name_H-M   'P 1'
#
loop_
_entity.id
_entity.type
_entity.pdbx_description
1 polymer ?
#
loop_
_entity_poly.entity_id
_entity_poly.type
_entity_poly.pdbx_seq_one_letter_code
_entity_poly.pdbx_strand_id
1 'polypeptide(L)' 'MFKTLLIVHDKDFAVAVVPVSGQLNLKAAAHALGWKSASMCDPKIAERRTGYVVGGISPLGQKTPSPRS' A
#
# COMPACT_ATOMS: atom_id res chain seq x y z
N MET A 1 -15.09 -0.99 1.08
CA MET A 1 -13.98 -0.60 0.17
C MET A 1 -12.68 -0.67 0.95
N PHE A 2 -11.62 -1.22 0.37
CA PHE A 2 -10.28 -1.31 0.97
C PHE A 2 -9.30 -0.46 0.18
N LYS A 3 -8.26 0.03 0.84
CA LYS A 3 -7.11 0.69 0.24
C LYS A 3 -5.87 -0.15 0.50
N THR A 4 -5.03 -0.24 -0.52
CA THR A 4 -3.72 -0.89 -0.43
C THR A 4 -2.66 0.18 -0.20
N LEU A 5 -1.83 -0.01 0.82
CA LEU A 5 -0.77 0.90 1.23
C LEU A 5 0.57 0.16 1.18
N LEU A 6 1.62 0.84 0.74
CA LEU A 6 2.98 0.30 0.81
C LEU A 6 3.68 0.92 2.02
N ILE A 7 4.24 0.05 2.86
CA ILE A 7 5.09 0.44 3.99
C ILE A 7 6.52 -0.02 3.75
N VAL A 8 7.45 0.73 4.31
CA VAL A 8 8.89 0.51 4.16
C VAL A 8 9.56 0.54 5.52
N HIS A 9 10.58 -0.31 5.67
CA HIS A 9 11.54 -0.26 6.76
C HIS A 9 12.93 -0.46 6.16
N ASP A 10 13.78 0.57 6.24
CA ASP A 10 15.09 0.62 5.59
C ASP A 10 15.03 0.27 4.09
N LYS A 11 15.36 -0.97 3.73
CA LYS A 11 15.36 -1.48 2.34
C LYS A 11 14.25 -2.49 2.06
N ASP A 12 13.47 -2.86 3.07
CA ASP A 12 12.39 -3.83 3.00
C ASP A 12 11.05 -3.15 2.80
N PHE A 13 10.17 -3.79 2.03
CA PHE A 13 8.85 -3.25 1.67
C PHE A 13 7.79 -4.29 1.97
N ALA A 14 6.61 -3.83 2.37
CA ALA A 14 5.46 -4.66 2.59
C ALA A 14 4.19 -3.95 2.15
N VAL A 15 3.22 -4.74 1.71
CA VAL A 15 1.91 -4.28 1.26
C VAL A 15 0.90 -4.53 2.39
N ALA A 16 0.20 -3.47 2.79
CA ALA A 16 -0.85 -3.53 3.79
C ALA A 16 -2.20 -3.17 3.16
N VAL A 17 -3.18 -4.08 3.29
CA VAL A 17 -4.56 -3.84 2.85
C VAL A 17 -5.39 -3.44 4.05
N VAL A 18 -5.96 -2.24 4.02
CA VAL A 18 -6.75 -1.70 5.13
C VAL A 18 -8.10 -1.19 4.66
N PRO A 19 -9.16 -1.24 5.49
CA PRO A 19 -10.44 -0.63 5.15
C PRO A 19 -10.25 0.87 4.83
N VAL A 20 -11.02 1.41 3.88
CA VAL A 20 -10.98 2.85 3.58
C VAL A 20 -11.36 3.69 4.80
N SER A 21 -12.31 3.19 5.61
CA SER A 21 -12.72 3.77 6.89
C SER A 21 -11.68 3.62 8.00
N GLY A 22 -10.67 2.77 7.81
CA GLY A 22 -9.62 2.50 8.77
C GLY A 22 -8.31 3.24 8.46
N GLN A 23 -7.45 3.31 9.47
CA GLN A 23 -6.07 3.76 9.33
C GLN A 23 -5.14 2.58 9.60
N LEU A 24 -4.02 2.52 8.87
CA LEU A 24 -2.99 1.52 9.11
C LEU A 24 -2.22 1.88 10.37
N ASN A 25 -2.21 0.99 11.36
CA ASN A 25 -1.33 1.13 12.50
C ASN A 25 0.08 0.64 12.12
N LEU A 26 0.97 1.58 11.83
CA LEU A 26 2.35 1.29 11.42
C LEU A 26 3.14 0.51 12.48
N LYS A 27 2.89 0.74 13.77
CA LYS A 27 3.58 0.01 14.85
C LYS A 27 3.14 -1.46 14.89
N ALA A 28 1.83 -1.70 14.79
CA ALA A 28 1.30 -3.06 14.75
C ALA A 28 1.76 -3.81 13.48
N ALA A 29 1.78 -3.13 12.33
CA ALA A 29 2.28 -3.69 11.08
C ALA A 29 3.78 -4.01 11.15
N ALA A 30 4.60 -3.10 11.70
CA ALA A 30 6.02 -3.34 11.92
C ALA A 30 6.25 -4.57 12.81
N HIS A 31 5.53 -4.66 13.94
CA HIS A 31 5.63 -5.79 14.86
C HIS A 31 5.22 -7.11 14.19
N ALA A 32 4.14 -7.11 13.41
CA ALA A 32 3.69 -8.29 12.66
C ALA A 32 4.69 -8.75 11.60
N LEU A 33 5.49 -7.83 11.04
CA LEU A 33 6.53 -8.10 10.05
C LEU A 33 7.92 -8.33 10.69
N GLY A 34 8.04 -8.26 12.02
CA GLY A 34 9.32 -8.38 12.72
C GLY A 34 10.25 -7.17 12.54
N TRP A 35 9.72 -6.02 12.09
CA TRP A 35 10.48 -4.79 11.90
C TRP A 35 10.52 -3.95 13.18
N LYS A 36 11.61 -3.20 13.37
CA LYS A 36 11.75 -2.26 14.49
C LYS A 36 10.81 -1.06 14.35
N SER A 37 10.54 -0.65 13.12
CA SER A 37 9.57 0.41 12.80
C SER A 37 8.97 0.19 11.42
N ALA A 38 8.00 1.00 11.03
CA ALA A 38 7.51 1.04 9.66
C ALA A 38 7.10 2.46 9.34
N SER A 39 7.36 2.88 8.10
CA SER A 39 6.97 4.18 7.58
C SER A 39 6.16 3.98 6.31
N MET A 40 5.27 4.92 6.00
CA MET A 40 4.63 4.96 4.70
C MET A 40 5.68 5.15 3.61
N CYS A 41 5.66 4.30 2.59
CA CYS A 41 6.58 4.45 1.46
C CYS A 41 6.18 5.69 0.65
N ASP A 42 7.18 6.45 0.19
CA ASP A 42 6.94 7.53 -0.76
C ASP A 42 6.30 6.94 -2.03
N PRO A 43 5.13 7.46 -2.46
CA PRO A 43 4.46 6.99 -3.66
C PRO A 43 5.41 6.86 -4.85
N LYS A 44 6.25 7.86 -5.13
CA LYS A 44 7.15 7.83 -6.31
C LYS A 44 8.16 6.70 -6.25
N ILE A 45 8.64 6.35 -5.06
CA ILE A 45 9.57 5.23 -4.87
C ILE A 45 8.83 3.90 -5.05
N ALA A 46 7.63 3.81 -4.50
CA ALA A 46 6.77 2.65 -4.63
C ALA A 46 6.39 2.38 -6.11
N GLU A 47 5.98 3.41 -6.86
CA GLU A 47 5.67 3.28 -8.29
C GLU A 47 6.88 2.79 -9.07
N ARG A 48 8.05 3.38 -8.81
CA ARG A 48 9.29 3.02 -9.51
C ARG A 48 9.77 1.60 -9.20
N ARG A 49 9.62 1.14 -7.95
CA ARG A 49 10.09 -0.19 -7.54
C ARG A 49 9.11 -1.32 -7.82
N THR A 50 7.81 -1.03 -7.78
CA THR A 50 6.77 -2.07 -7.85
C THR A 50 5.92 -1.98 -9.11
N GLY A 51 5.98 -0.88 -9.86
CA GLY A 51 5.08 -0.61 -10.98
C GLY A 51 3.65 -0.24 -10.56
N TYR A 52 3.34 -0.27 -9.24
CA TYR A 52 2.01 0.07 -8.72
C TYR A 52 1.92 1.54 -8.35
N VAL A 53 0.86 2.20 -8.83
CA VAL A 53 0.53 3.56 -8.45
C VAL A 53 -0.04 3.58 -7.04
N VAL A 54 0.69 4.22 -6.12
CA VAL A 54 0.25 4.36 -4.73
C VAL A 54 -0.78 5.47 -4.67
N GLY A 55 -2.05 5.08 -4.62
CA GLY A 55 -3.16 6.01 -4.44
C GLY A 55 -4.49 5.30 -4.50
N GLY A 56 -5.19 5.22 -3.36
CA GLY A 56 -6.62 4.92 -3.29
C GLY A 56 -7.11 3.75 -4.14
N ILE A 57 -6.30 2.71 -4.36
CA ILE A 57 -6.69 1.59 -5.20
C ILE A 57 -7.72 0.77 -4.43
N SER A 58 -8.98 1.01 -4.78
CA SER A 58 -10.08 0.09 -4.58
C SER A 58 -9.70 -1.24 -5.22
N PRO A 59 -10.00 -2.41 -4.60
CA PRO A 59 -9.75 -3.72 -5.22
C PRO A 59 -10.55 -3.94 -6.53
N LEU A 60 -11.35 -2.95 -6.95
CA LEU A 60 -12.17 -2.94 -8.17
C LEU A 60 -11.89 -1.73 -9.10
N GLY A 61 -10.83 -0.95 -8.86
CA GLY A 61 -10.55 0.29 -9.62
C GLY A 61 -9.38 0.13 -10.59
N GLN A 62 -9.67 -0.42 -11.77
CA GLN A 62 -8.72 -0.65 -12.85
C GLN A 62 -8.04 0.64 -13.34
N LYS A 63 -6.73 0.56 -13.68
CA LYS A 63 -6.04 1.54 -14.54
C LYS A 63 -6.12 1.21 -16.03
N THR A 64 -6.87 0.18 -16.40
CA THR A 64 -7.29 -0.09 -17.77
C THR A 64 -8.79 0.14 -17.84
N PRO A 65 -9.31 1.00 -18.71
CA PRO A 65 -10.76 1.04 -18.94
C PRO A 65 -11.17 -0.35 -19.46
N SER A 66 -12.03 -1.05 -18.71
CA SER A 66 -12.76 -2.17 -19.31
C SER A 66 -13.70 -1.60 -20.39
N PRO A 67 -13.79 -2.23 -21.58
CA PRO A 67 -14.66 -1.76 -22.64
C PRO A 67 -16.10 -1.69 -22.14
N ARG A 68 -16.74 -0.54 -22.36
CA ARG A 68 -18.16 -0.34 -22.06
C ARG A 68 -18.97 -1.12 -23.10
N SER A 69 -19.65 -2.18 -22.68
CA SER A 69 -20.76 -2.80 -23.43
C SER A 69 -22.08 -2.24 -22.94
#